data_AF-A0A424WC48-F1
#
_entry.id   AF-A0A424WC48-F1
#
_cell.length_a   1.000
_cell.length_b   1.000
_cell.length_c   1.000
_cell.angle_alpha   90.00
_cell.angle_beta   90.00
_cell.angle_gamma   90.00
#
_symmetry.space_group_name_H-M   'P 1'
#
loop_
_entity.id
_entity.type
_entity.pdbx_description
1 polymer ?
#
loop_
_entity_poly.entity_id
_entity_poly.type
_entity_poly.pdbx_seq_one_letter_code
_entity_poly.pdbx_strand_id
1 'polypeptide(L)'
;MAVAGSLDPHTTPAQKYALALEAQTQGDYAAMTQWLRAAASDGHAPAQRMLGIALLGGPALYGESLRADLCEGRRWLLRAARQDGKGADDVAYALFGRPRDGLTVPCEPA
;
A
#
# COMPACT_ATOMS: atom_id res chain seq x y z
N MET A 1 -16.38 22.79 -4.07
CA MET A 1 -15.70 23.35 -2.87
C MET A 1 -14.79 22.25 -2.36
N ALA A 2 -13.47 22.44 -2.50
CA ALA A 2 -12.47 21.50 -2.00
C ALA A 2 -12.28 21.73 -0.50
N VAL A 3 -12.60 20.74 0.33
CA VAL A 3 -12.29 20.79 1.77
C VAL A 3 -10.89 20.25 1.98
N ALA A 4 -9.90 21.12 1.78
CA ALA A 4 -8.64 21.01 2.49
C ALA A 4 -8.88 21.57 3.89
N GLY A 5 -9.00 20.71 4.91
CA GLY A 5 -9.24 21.18 6.26
C GLY A 5 -9.38 20.06 7.28
N SER A 6 -8.30 19.85 8.02
CA SER A 6 -8.25 19.19 9.34
C SER A 6 -8.52 17.68 9.35
N LEU A 7 -7.43 16.92 9.45
CA LEU A 7 -7.45 15.51 9.83
C LEU A 7 -8.07 15.40 11.23
N ASP A 8 -9.35 15.04 11.30
CA ASP A 8 -9.92 14.59 12.56
C ASP A 8 -9.10 13.38 13.06
N PRO A 9 -8.73 13.32 14.35
CA PRO A 9 -8.15 12.11 14.94
C PRO A 9 -9.10 10.90 14.86
N HIS A 10 -10.31 11.09 14.34
CA HIS A 10 -11.37 10.10 14.15
C HIS A 10 -11.50 9.58 12.72
N THR A 11 -10.68 10.02 11.75
CA THR A 11 -10.75 9.45 10.40
C THR A 11 -10.34 7.98 10.45
N THR A 12 -11.32 7.10 10.22
CA THR A 12 -11.08 5.66 10.26
C THR A 12 -10.10 5.22 9.16
N PRO A 13 -9.36 4.12 9.35
CA PRO A 13 -8.51 3.55 8.31
C PRO A 13 -9.25 3.34 6.98
N ALA A 14 -10.54 2.98 7.04
CA ALA A 14 -11.39 2.81 5.87
C ALA A 14 -11.71 4.14 5.15
N GLN A 15 -11.93 5.23 5.89
CA GLN A 15 -12.11 6.56 5.29
C GLN A 15 -10.83 7.07 4.65
N LYS A 16 -9.67 6.89 5.29
CA LYS A 16 -8.37 7.21 4.69
C LYS A 16 -8.17 6.44 3.38
N TYR A 17 -8.59 5.17 3.34
CA TYR A 17 -8.58 4.38 2.11
C TYR A 17 -9.55 4.90 1.03
N ALA A 18 -10.73 5.37 1.41
CA ALA A 18 -11.66 5.99 0.47
C ALA A 18 -11.06 7.27 -0.16
N LEU A 19 -10.43 8.13 0.64
CA LEU A 19 -9.73 9.32 0.15
C LEU A 19 -8.61 8.98 -0.83
N ALA A 20 -7.90 7.87 -0.61
CA ALA A 20 -6.90 7.39 -1.55
C ALA A 20 -7.51 7.01 -2.91
N LEU A 21 -8.66 6.34 -2.91
CA LEU A 21 -9.37 5.98 -4.14
C LEU A 21 -9.89 7.21 -4.88
N GLU A 22 -10.36 8.22 -4.16
CA GLU A 22 -10.75 9.50 -4.75
C GLU A 22 -9.56 10.23 -5.38
N ALA A 23 -8.41 10.25 -4.70
CA ALA A 23 -7.19 10.81 -5.27
C ALA A 23 -6.75 10.06 -6.54
N GLN A 24 -6.89 8.73 -6.56
CA GLN A 24 -6.62 7.90 -7.74
C GLN A 24 -7.51 8.28 -8.93
N THR A 25 -8.82 8.48 -8.71
CA THR A 25 -9.75 8.85 -9.79
C THR A 25 -9.52 10.25 -10.32
N GLN A 26 -8.94 11.14 -9.50
CA GLN A 26 -8.50 12.47 -9.92
C GLN A 26 -7.13 12.48 -10.61
N GLY A 27 -6.41 11.35 -10.64
CA GLY A 27 -5.06 11.26 -11.17
C GLY A 27 -4.00 11.85 -10.24
N ASP A 28 -4.33 12.13 -8.97
CA ASP A 28 -3.37 12.59 -7.97
C ASP A 28 -2.78 11.40 -7.22
N TYR A 29 -1.74 10.81 -7.83
CA TYR A 29 -1.07 9.64 -7.27
C TYR A 29 -0.19 9.97 -6.05
N ALA A 30 0.22 11.24 -5.90
CA ALA A 30 0.95 11.69 -4.73
C ALA A 30 0.04 11.70 -3.50
N ALA A 31 -1.17 12.27 -3.63
CA ALA A 31 -2.17 12.22 -2.56
C ALA A 31 -2.65 10.78 -2.31
N MET A 32 -2.89 9.99 -3.36
CA MET A 32 -3.27 8.57 -3.24
C MET A 32 -2.30 7.83 -2.32
N THR A 33 -1.00 7.93 -2.58
CA THR A 33 0.01 7.19 -1.80
C THR A 33 0.18 7.69 -0.37
N GLN A 34 0.01 8.99 -0.13
CA GLN A 34 -0.04 9.52 1.24
C GLN A 34 -1.20 8.93 2.03
N TRP A 35 -2.41 8.94 1.46
CA TRP A 35 -3.60 8.39 2.10
C TRP A 35 -3.49 6.88 2.33
N LEU A 36 -2.94 6.15 1.35
CA LEU A 36 -2.68 4.72 1.49
C LEU A 36 -1.66 4.44 2.60
N ARG A 37 -0.57 5.20 2.70
CA ARG A 37 0.43 4.99 3.74
C ARG A 37 -0.13 5.30 5.12
N ALA A 38 -0.99 6.31 5.24
CA ALA A 38 -1.70 6.60 6.49
C ALA A 38 -2.64 5.45 6.90
N ALA A 39 -3.51 4.98 5.99
CA ALA A 39 -4.41 3.85 6.25
C ALA A 39 -3.66 2.53 6.53
N ALA A 40 -2.57 2.29 5.80
CA ALA A 40 -1.73 1.11 5.95
C ALA A 40 -1.01 1.08 7.31
N SER A 41 -0.57 2.25 7.79
CA SER A 41 0.06 2.41 9.11
C SER A 41 -0.92 2.12 10.25
N ASP A 42 -2.20 2.48 10.07
CA ASP A 42 -3.29 2.14 10.99
C ASP A 42 -3.70 0.65 10.94
N GLY A 43 -3.05 -0.16 10.09
CA GLY A 43 -3.30 -1.60 10.00
C GLY A 43 -4.32 -2.01 8.94
N HIS A 44 -4.83 -1.10 8.11
CA HIS A 44 -5.86 -1.46 7.12
C HIS A 44 -5.31 -2.37 6.01
N ALA A 45 -5.68 -3.66 6.02
CA ALA A 45 -5.19 -4.65 5.06
C ALA A 45 -5.43 -4.27 3.58
N PRO A 46 -6.60 -3.74 3.17
CA PRO A 46 -6.82 -3.27 1.80
C PRO A 46 -5.85 -2.15 1.38
N ALA A 47 -5.57 -1.19 2.28
CA ALA A 47 -4.63 -0.11 1.99
C ALA A 47 -3.19 -0.63 1.86
N GLN A 48 -2.78 -1.56 2.71
CA GLN A 48 -1.46 -2.19 2.64
C GLN A 48 -1.28 -2.94 1.31
N ARG A 49 -2.30 -3.70 0.88
CA ARG A 49 -2.26 -4.39 -0.42
C ARG A 49 -2.13 -3.41 -1.58
N MET A 50 -2.96 -2.36 -1.59
CA MET A 50 -2.96 -1.39 -2.70
C MET A 50 -1.68 -0.53 -2.73
N LEU A 51 -1.17 -0.13 -1.57
CA LEU A 51 0.13 0.55 -1.46
C LEU A 51 1.25 -0.35 -1.98
N GLY A 52 1.23 -1.63 -1.64
CA GLY A 52 2.26 -2.54 -2.08
C GLY A 52 2.26 -2.76 -3.59
N ILE A 53 1.08 -2.88 -4.21
CA ILE A 53 0.95 -2.94 -5.68
C ILE A 53 1.43 -1.63 -6.32
N ALA A 54 1.06 -0.49 -5.74
CA ALA A 54 1.47 0.81 -6.26
C ALA A 54 2.98 1.03 -6.20
N LEU A 55 3.65 0.55 -5.16
CA LEU A 55 5.10 0.63 -5.05
C LEU A 55 5.82 -0.41 -5.93
N LEU A 56 5.18 -1.52 -6.28
CA LEU A 56 5.74 -2.51 -7.22
C LEU A 56 5.63 -2.05 -8.68
N GLY A 57 4.47 -1.51 -9.05
CA GLY A 57 4.15 -1.09 -10.41
C GLY A 57 4.31 0.41 -10.65
N GLY A 58 4.81 1.19 -9.69
CA GLY A 58 4.72 2.65 -9.62
C GLY A 58 4.86 3.39 -10.95
N PRO A 59 6.05 3.41 -11.56
CA PRO A 59 6.28 4.15 -12.80
C PRO A 59 5.47 3.62 -13.98
N ALA A 60 5.18 2.33 -14.01
CA ALA A 60 4.46 1.68 -15.11
C ALA A 60 2.93 1.87 -15.02
N LEU A 61 2.38 2.03 -13.81
CA LEU A 61 0.94 2.16 -13.56
C LEU A 61 0.50 3.61 -13.30
N TYR A 62 1.39 4.41 -12.70
CA TYR A 62 1.08 5.74 -12.17
C TYR A 62 2.06 6.82 -12.66
N GLY A 63 2.95 6.49 -13.60
CA GLY A 63 3.93 7.41 -14.18
C GLY A 63 5.07 7.80 -13.24
N GLU A 64 5.94 8.70 -13.69
CA GLU A 64 7.12 9.17 -12.93
C GLU A 64 6.78 9.82 -11.59
N SER A 65 5.52 10.24 -11.40
CA SER A 65 4.99 10.74 -10.13
C SER A 65 5.09 9.74 -8.98
N LEU A 66 5.18 8.44 -9.27
CA LEU A 66 5.35 7.42 -8.25
C LEU A 66 6.59 6.57 -8.50
N ARG A 67 7.64 6.81 -7.71
CA ARG A 67 8.82 5.93 -7.68
C ARG A 67 8.41 4.55 -7.18
N ALA A 68 8.86 3.53 -7.90
CA ALA A 68 8.77 2.17 -7.42
C ALA A 68 9.69 1.99 -6.21
N ASP A 69 9.19 1.31 -5.19
CA ASP A 69 9.98 0.77 -4.09
C ASP A 69 9.54 -0.68 -3.90
N LEU A 70 10.23 -1.59 -4.59
CA LEU A 70 9.90 -3.00 -4.56
C LEU A 70 10.01 -3.58 -3.14
N CYS A 71 10.93 -3.04 -2.35
CA CYS A 71 11.22 -3.49 -1.00
C CYS A 71 10.10 -3.10 -0.04
N GLU A 72 9.69 -1.85 -0.07
CA GLU A 72 8.54 -1.38 0.68
C GLU A 72 7.24 -2.03 0.19
N GLY A 73 7.07 -2.16 -1.13
CA GLY A 73 5.90 -2.76 -1.73
C GLY A 73 5.68 -4.21 -1.29
N ARG A 74 6.75 -5.02 -1.29
CA ARG A 74 6.74 -6.37 -0.75
C ARG A 74 6.40 -6.41 0.74
N ARG A 75 6.96 -5.50 1.56
CA ARG A 75 6.68 -5.46 3.01
C ARG A 75 5.19 -5.23 3.28
N TRP A 76 4.58 -4.27 2.58
CA TRP A 76 3.15 -3.98 2.76
C TRP A 76 2.25 -5.13 2.29
N LEU A 77 2.55 -5.76 1.15
CA LEU A 77 1.80 -6.91 0.65
C LEU A 77 1.88 -8.11 1.60
N LEU A 78 3.07 -8.43 2.13
CA LEU A 78 3.22 -9.48 3.12
C LEU A 78 2.46 -9.17 4.41
N ARG A 79 2.43 -7.90 4.84
CA ARG A 79 1.66 -7.49 6.01
C ARG A 79 0.15 -7.65 5.79
N ALA A 80 -0.36 -7.24 4.63
CA ALA A 80 -1.77 -7.42 4.26
C ALA A 80 -2.15 -8.92 4.26
N ALA A 81 -1.34 -9.75 3.61
CA ALA A 81 -1.57 -11.18 3.49
C ALA A 81 -1.54 -11.93 4.84
N ARG A 82 -0.75 -11.45 5.81
CA ARG A 82 -0.77 -11.96 7.19
C ARG A 82 -2.07 -11.60 7.91
N GLN A 83 -2.61 -10.40 7.68
CA GLN A 83 -3.82 -9.93 8.35
C GLN A 83 -5.10 -10.56 7.80
N ASP A 84 -5.19 -10.75 6.47
CA ASP A 84 -6.36 -11.35 5.84
C ASP A 84 -6.53 -12.85 6.14
N GLY A 85 -5.56 -13.49 6.81
CA GLY A 85 -5.62 -14.91 7.18
C GLY A 85 -5.64 -15.87 5.98
N LYS A 86 -5.54 -15.35 4.76
CA LYS A 86 -5.69 -16.06 3.47
C LYS A 86 -4.54 -17.02 3.14
N GLY A 87 -3.62 -17.28 4.07
CA GLY A 87 -2.63 -18.35 3.93
C GLY A 87 -1.88 -18.30 2.60
N ALA A 88 -1.61 -19.45 1.97
CA ALA A 88 -0.87 -19.53 0.71
C ALA A 88 -1.61 -18.93 -0.50
N ASP A 89 -2.88 -18.59 -0.34
CA ASP A 89 -3.79 -18.27 -1.44
C ASP A 89 -3.82 -16.76 -1.74
N ASP A 90 -3.15 -15.96 -0.91
CA ASP A 90 -2.99 -14.52 -1.15
C ASP A 90 -1.95 -14.25 -2.25
N VAL A 91 -2.29 -13.33 -3.15
CA VAL A 91 -1.46 -12.90 -4.28
C VAL A 91 -0.05 -12.47 -3.86
N ALA A 92 0.13 -11.94 -2.64
CA ALA A 92 1.44 -11.58 -2.11
C ALA A 92 2.34 -12.81 -1.91
N TYR A 93 1.80 -13.92 -1.42
CA TYR A 93 2.58 -15.16 -1.23
C TYR A 93 2.81 -15.90 -2.54
N ALA A 94 1.90 -15.77 -3.51
CA ALA A 94 2.13 -16.27 -4.87
C ALA A 94 3.27 -15.51 -5.57
N LEU A 95 3.36 -14.18 -5.38
CA LEU A 95 4.41 -13.33 -5.97
C LEU A 95 5.78 -13.49 -5.29
N PHE A 96 5.83 -13.57 -3.96
CA PHE A 96 7.08 -13.49 -3.19
C PHE A 96 7.46 -14.77 -2.46
N GLY A 97 6.63 -15.80 -2.53
CA GLY A 97 6.73 -16.98 -1.68
C GLY A 97 6.35 -16.69 -0.23
N ARG A 98 6.07 -17.76 0.54
CA ARG A 98 5.93 -17.60 2.00
C ARG A 98 7.29 -17.23 2.60
N PRO A 99 7.37 -16.14 3.39
CA PRO A 99 8.59 -15.79 4.09
C PRO A 99 8.89 -16.92 5.08
N ARG A 100 9.91 -17.72 4.80
CA ARG A 100 10.53 -18.61 5.80
C ARG A 100 11.47 -17.72 6.61
N ASP A 101 11.45 -17.82 7.93
CA ASP A 101 12.21 -16.96 8.85
C ASP A 101 13.74 -16.92 8.57
N GLY A 102 14.27 -17.81 7.71
CA GLY A 102 15.67 -17.81 7.27
C GLY A 102 15.96 -17.33 5.83
N LEU A 103 14.96 -16.95 5.02
CA LEU A 103 15.15 -16.59 3.59
C LEU A 103 14.66 -15.17 3.23
N THR A 104 14.22 -14.37 4.20
CA THR A 104 13.90 -12.97 3.93
C THR A 104 15.20 -12.19 3.76
N VAL A 105 15.78 -12.27 2.57
CA VAL A 105 16.86 -11.35 2.18
C VAL A 105 16.38 -9.92 2.48
N PRO A 106 17.14 -9.15 3.29
CA PRO A 106 16.87 -7.74 3.46
C PRO A 106 16.95 -7.13 2.07
N CYS A 107 15.86 -6.49 1.68
CA CYS A 107 15.75 -5.90 0.38
C CYS A 107 16.51 -4.56 0.46
N GLU A 108 17.70 -4.51 -0.15
CA GLU A 108 18.49 -3.30 -0.25
C GLU A 108 17.80 -2.36 -1.25
N PRO A 109 17.46 -1.12 -0.85
CA PRO A 109 17.05 -0.12 -1.82
C PRO A 109 18.26 0.18 -2.71
N ALA A 110 18.09 0.03 -4.02
CA ALA A 110 19.11 0.35 -5.02
C ALA A 110 19.44 1.86 -5.03
#